data_AF-A0A836THB9-F1
#
_entry.id   AF-A0A836THB9-F1
#
_cell.length_a   1.000
_cell.length_b   1.000
_cell.length_c   1.000
_cell.angle_alpha   90.00
_cell.angle_beta   90.00
_cell.angle_gamma   90.00
#
_symmetry.space_group_name_H-M   'P 1'
#
loop_
_entity.id
_entity.type
_entity.pdbx_description
1 polymer ?
#
loop_
_entity_poly.entity_id
_entity_poly.type
_entity_poly.pdbx_seq_one_letter_code
_entity_poly.pdbx_strand_id
1 'polypeptide(L)'
;MISLSPSGQQLGRVAVTKNSEVQVRNDALTTLYSFTVIKISTGKRMVSINNMKPSASFNIAFDRPGTYVACYLNKSKKTLTQNTCLQIDVVGLRSI
;
A
#
# COMPACT_ATOMS: atom_id res chain seq x y z
N MET A 1 4.38 10.21 0.55
CA MET A 1 4.33 9.25 -0.58
C MET A 1 4.54 7.85 -0.02
N ILE A 2 3.85 6.85 -0.55
CA ILE A 2 4.06 5.43 -0.25
C ILE A 2 4.74 4.79 -1.47
N SER A 3 5.97 4.31 -1.28
CA SER A 3 6.74 3.61 -2.30
C SER A 3 6.53 2.10 -2.17
N LEU A 4 6.08 1.47 -3.26
CA LEU A 4 5.95 0.01 -3.35
C LEU A 4 7.19 -0.53 -4.07
N SER A 5 8.12 -1.12 -3.32
CA SER A 5 9.29 -1.79 -3.89
C SER A 5 9.54 -3.13 -3.18
N PRO A 6 9.83 -4.21 -3.93
CA PRO A 6 10.17 -5.51 -3.39
C PRO A 6 11.67 -5.54 -3.06
N SER A 7 12.13 -4.70 -2.14
CA SER A 7 13.43 -4.88 -1.48
C SER A 7 13.17 -5.61 -0.16
N GLY A 8 14.05 -6.52 0.24
CA GLY A 8 13.89 -7.41 1.41
C GLY A 8 13.86 -6.71 2.78
N GLN A 9 13.48 -5.44 2.85
CA GLN A 9 13.24 -4.73 4.09
C GLN A 9 11.81 -4.99 4.58
N GLN A 10 11.75 -5.76 5.66
CA GLN A 10 10.82 -5.64 6.79
C GLN A 10 9.56 -4.81 6.54
N LEU A 11 8.41 -5.47 6.66
CA LEU A 11 7.09 -4.94 7.02
C LEU A 11 7.10 -3.42 7.30
N GLY A 12 7.11 -2.62 6.24
CA GLY A 12 7.18 -1.18 6.38
C GLY A 12 5.90 -0.70 7.06
N ARG A 13 6.05 0.06 8.13
CA ARG A 13 4.94 0.77 8.76
C ARG A 13 5.03 2.23 8.32
N VAL A 14 3.97 2.74 7.70
CA VAL A 14 3.89 4.15 7.31
C VAL A 14 2.74 4.82 8.05
N ALA A 15 2.99 6.02 8.57
CA ALA A 15 1.96 6.85 9.16
C ALA A 15 1.47 7.88 8.13
N VAL A 16 0.16 8.05 8.04
CA VAL A 16 -0.48 9.02 7.15
C VAL A 16 -1.57 9.75 7.90
N THR A 17 -1.71 11.04 7.64
CA THR A 17 -2.74 11.86 8.26
C THR A 17 -4.08 11.61 7.55
N LYS A 18 -5.15 11.44 8.34
CA LYS A 18 -6.52 11.35 7.84
C LYS A 18 -6.83 12.55 6.93
N ASN A 19 -7.59 12.31 5.86
CA ASN A 19 -8.01 13.26 4.84
C ASN A 19 -6.86 13.89 4.03
N SER A 20 -5.60 13.58 4.33
CA SER A 20 -4.49 13.97 3.47
C SER A 20 -4.41 13.06 2.26
N GLU A 21 -4.18 13.66 1.09
CA GLU A 21 -3.92 12.92 -0.12
C GLU A 21 -2.50 12.35 -0.09
N VAL A 22 -2.37 11.06 -0.37
CA VAL A 22 -1.10 10.35 -0.37
C VAL A 22 -0.94 9.64 -1.70
N GLN A 23 0.14 9.96 -2.40
CA GLN A 23 0.51 9.24 -3.61
C GLN A 23 1.10 7.87 -3.26
N VAL A 24 0.56 6.82 -3.86
CA VAL A 24 1.07 5.45 -3.85
C VAL A 24 1.70 5.18 -5.22
N ARG A 25 2.93 4.68 -5.26
CA ARG A 25 3.68 4.49 -6.50
C ARG A 25 4.36 3.12 -6.53
N ASN A 26 4.32 2.46 -7.68
CA ASN A 26 5.15 1.30 -7.95
C ASN A 26 6.57 1.74 -8.34
N ASP A 27 7.52 1.60 -7.42
CA ASP A 27 8.93 1.89 -7.65
C ASP A 27 9.74 0.61 -7.96
N ALA A 28 9.07 -0.54 -8.08
CA ALA A 28 9.68 -1.75 -8.59
C ALA A 28 9.96 -1.65 -10.10
N LEU A 29 10.97 -2.40 -10.55
CA LEU A 29 11.25 -2.60 -11.98
C LEU A 29 10.27 -3.58 -12.65
N THR A 30 9.34 -4.15 -11.88
CA THR A 30 8.37 -5.15 -12.33
C THR A 30 6.93 -4.69 -12.08
N THR A 31 5.99 -5.29 -12.82
CA THR A 31 4.56 -5.10 -12.55
C THR A 31 4.20 -5.74 -11.21
N LEU A 32 3.50 -4.99 -10.36
CA LEU A 32 2.89 -5.51 -9.14
C LEU A 32 1.46 -5.97 -9.45
N TYR A 33 1.08 -7.12 -8.92
CA TYR A 33 -0.20 -7.76 -9.18
C TYR A 33 -1.08 -7.75 -7.92
N SER A 34 -2.40 -7.73 -8.14
CA SER A 34 -3.39 -7.89 -7.06
C SER A 34 -3.16 -6.92 -5.90
N PHE A 35 -2.80 -5.67 -6.21
CA PHE A 35 -2.62 -4.65 -5.18
C PHE A 35 -3.95 -4.37 -4.49
N THR A 36 -3.96 -4.43 -3.16
CA THR A 36 -5.16 -4.17 -2.37
C THR A 36 -4.84 -3.30 -1.17
N VAL A 37 -5.80 -2.50 -0.73
CA VAL A 37 -5.76 -1.79 0.57
C VAL A 37 -6.99 -2.21 1.36
N ILE A 38 -6.78 -2.72 2.58
CA ILE A 38 -7.83 -3.25 3.44
C ILE A 38 -7.73 -2.61 4.82
N LYS A 39 -8.87 -2.19 5.39
CA LYS A 39 -8.92 -1.78 6.80
C LYS A 39 -8.92 -3.03 7.68
N ILE A 40 -7.94 -3.17 8.57
CA ILE A 40 -7.78 -4.39 9.37
C ILE A 40 -9.01 -4.62 10.25
N SER A 41 -9.47 -3.59 10.96
CA SER A 41 -10.55 -3.74 11.96
C SER A 41 -11.91 -4.15 11.37
N THR A 42 -12.14 -3.94 10.08
CA THR A 42 -13.43 -4.25 9.43
C THR A 42 -13.31 -5.25 8.27
N GLY A 43 -12.09 -5.60 7.85
CA GLY A 43 -11.85 -6.35 6.62
C GLY A 43 -12.31 -5.63 5.34
N LYS A 44 -12.77 -4.37 5.44
CA LYS A 44 -13.30 -3.64 4.29
C LYS A 44 -12.18 -3.29 3.32
N ARG A 45 -12.30 -3.78 2.08
CA ARG A 45 -11.41 -3.43 0.98
C ARG A 45 -11.72 -2.02 0.48
N MET A 46 -10.70 -1.17 0.42
CA MET A 46 -10.79 0.21 -0.07
C MET A 46 -10.35 0.33 -1.52
N VAL A 47 -9.24 -0.33 -1.85
CA VAL A 47 -8.63 -0.27 -3.19
C VAL A 47 -8.35 -1.69 -3.65
N SER A 48 -8.54 -1.92 -4.95
CA SER A 48 -8.17 -3.16 -5.63
C SER A 48 -7.69 -2.79 -7.03
N ILE A 49 -6.41 -3.04 -7.32
CA ILE A 49 -5.80 -2.78 -8.62
C ILE A 49 -5.16 -4.08 -9.10
N ASN A 50 -5.60 -4.58 -10.25
CA ASN A 50 -5.15 -5.87 -10.76
C ASN A 50 -3.67 -5.84 -11.15
N ASN A 51 -3.23 -4.78 -11.84
CA ASN A 51 -1.88 -4.63 -12.36
C ASN A 51 -1.40 -3.18 -12.17
N MET A 52 -0.34 -2.97 -11.39
CA MET A 52 0.39 -1.70 -11.35
C MET A 52 1.70 -1.87 -12.13
N LYS A 53 1.77 -1.25 -13.31
CA LYS A 53 3.00 -1.23 -14.12
C LYS A 53 4.14 -0.49 -13.37
N PRO A 54 5.41 -0.72 -13.72
CA PRO A 54 6.52 0.09 -13.20
C PRO A 54 6.23 1.58 -13.37
N SER A 55 6.57 2.39 -12.35
CA SER A 55 6.33 3.83 -12.28
C SER A 55 4.86 4.28 -12.25
N ALA A 56 3.89 3.35 -12.29
CA ALA A 56 2.48 3.71 -12.14
C ALA A 56 2.22 4.22 -10.72
N SER A 57 1.43 5.28 -10.61
CA SER A 57 1.02 5.87 -9.35
C SER A 57 -0.45 6.24 -9.35
N PHE A 58 -1.01 6.36 -8.15
CA PHE A 58 -2.34 6.89 -7.92
C PHE A 58 -2.37 7.57 -6.55
N ASN A 59 -3.35 8.46 -6.35
CA ASN A 59 -3.55 9.12 -5.08
C ASN A 59 -4.66 8.43 -4.29
N ILE A 60 -4.50 8.36 -2.98
CA ILE A 60 -5.51 7.86 -2.04
C ILE A 60 -5.62 8.82 -0.85
N ALA A 61 -6.84 9.03 -0.36
CA ALA A 61 -7.10 9.70 0.90
C ALA A 61 -7.89 8.78 1.82
N PHE A 62 -7.54 8.77 3.11
CA PHE A 62 -8.19 7.94 4.12
C PHE A 62 -9.14 8.80 4.96
N ASP A 63 -10.44 8.50 4.92
CA ASP A 63 -11.49 9.26 5.61
C ASP A 63 -11.63 8.88 7.10
N ARG A 64 -11.01 7.78 7.52
CA ARG A 64 -11.16 7.21 8.86
C ARG A 64 -9.81 6.85 9.45
N PRO A 65 -9.58 7.16 10.74
CA PRO A 65 -8.39 6.68 11.42
C PRO A 65 -8.42 5.16 11.61
N GLY A 66 -7.25 4.61 11.86
CA GLY A 66 -7.04 3.18 12.15
C GLY A 66 -5.94 2.56 11.29
N THR A 67 -5.78 1.25 11.45
CA THR A 67 -4.75 0.49 10.73
C THR A 67 -5.31 -0.15 9.47
N TYR A 68 -4.58 0.05 8.40
CA TYR A 68 -4.82 -0.49 7.07
C TYR A 68 -3.61 -1.32 6.65
N VAL A 69 -3.83 -2.27 5.75
CA VAL A 69 -2.76 -3.05 5.14
C VAL A 69 -2.86 -2.92 3.63
N ALA A 70 -1.74 -2.60 2.99
CA ALA A 70 -1.58 -2.59 1.55
C ALA A 70 -0.77 -3.81 1.12
N CYS A 71 -1.35 -4.74 0.37
CA CYS A 71 -0.68 -5.96 -0.06
C CYS A 71 -0.59 -6.04 -1.59
N TYR A 72 0.47 -6.62 -2.11
CA TYR A 72 0.66 -6.87 -3.54
C TYR A 72 1.52 -8.11 -3.77
N LEU A 73 1.39 -8.66 -4.98
CA LEU A 73 2.16 -9.79 -5.45
C LEU A 73 3.24 -9.32 -6.42
N ASN A 74 4.47 -9.79 -6.23
CA ASN A 74 5.52 -9.65 -7.22
C ASN A 74 5.78 -11.01 -7.89
N LYS A 75 5.79 -11.02 -9.23
CA LYS A 75 6.19 -12.20 -10.02
C LYS A 75 7.62 -11.97 -10.51
N SER A 76 8.60 -12.57 -9.85
CA SER A 76 9.98 -12.59 -10.33
C SER A 76 10.18 -13.75 -11.32
N LYS A 77 11.00 -13.55 -12.35
CA LYS A 77 11.33 -14.57 -13.36
C LYS A 77 12.05 -15.81 -12.79
N LYS A 78 12.55 -15.75 -11.55
CA LYS A 78 13.38 -16.82 -10.96
C LYS A 78 12.77 -17.60 -9.79
N THR A 79 11.69 -17.16 -9.14
CA THR A 79 11.15 -17.86 -7.95
C THR A 79 9.75 -17.37 -7.57
N LEU A 80 8.96 -18.29 -6.98
CA LEU A 80 7.73 -18.14 -6.17
C LEU A 80 7.09 -16.74 -6.08
N THR A 81 5.78 -16.65 -6.35
CA THR A 81 4.96 -15.45 -6.10
C THR A 81 5.17 -14.97 -4.66
N GLN A 82 5.82 -13.82 -4.50
CA GLN A 82 6.03 -13.19 -3.19
C GLN A 82 4.85 -12.26 -2.91
N ASN A 83 4.16 -12.51 -1.80
CA ASN A 83 3.16 -11.60 -1.25
C ASN A 83 3.85 -10.64 -0.29
N THR A 84 3.80 -9.34 -0.60
CA THR A 84 4.37 -8.28 0.22
C THR A 84 3.24 -7.42 0.75
N CYS A 85 3.28 -7.13 2.05
CA CYS A 85 2.31 -6.26 2.71
C CYS A 85 3.00 -5.14 3.49
N LEU A 86 2.41 -3.95 3.41
CA LEU A 86 2.81 -2.72 4.11
C LEU A 86 1.68 -2.34 5.08
N GLN A 87 2.02 -2.01 6.33
CA GLN A 87 1.05 -1.47 7.27
C GLN A 87 0.96 0.05 7.12
N ILE A 88 -0.25 0.57 7.07
CA ILE A 88 -0.56 1.99 6.97
C ILE A 88 -1.37 2.38 8.21
N ASP A 89 -0.82 3.22 9.07
CA ASP A 89 -1.55 3.78 10.21
C ASP A 89 -2.07 5.17 9.86
N VAL A 90 -3.39 5.27 9.81
CA VAL A 90 -4.07 6.53 9.56
C VAL A 90 -4.33 7.20 10.90
N VAL A 91 -3.63 8.32 11.14
CA VAL A 91 -3.75 9.11 12.35
C VAL A 91 -4.64 10.32 12.11
N GLY A 92 -5.49 10.66 13.09
CA GLY A 92 -6.21 11.93 13.05
C GLY A 92 -5.27 13.10 13.28
N LEU A 93 -5.60 14.28 12.73
CA LEU A 93 -5.03 15.53 13.24
C LEU A 93 -5.40 15.61 14.72
N ARG A 94 -4.41 15.57 15.61
CA ARG A 94 -4.65 15.98 17.00
C ARG A 94 -4.99 17.47 16.92
N SER A 95 -6.22 17.82 17.25
CA SER A 95 -6.55 19.21 17.61
C SER A 95 -5.63 19.58 18.78
N ILE A 96 -4.76 20.56 18.56
CA ILE A 96 -3.94 21.20 19.61
C ILE A 96 -4.81 22.28 20.26
#